data_AF-A0A942Y3R5-F1
#
_entry.id   AF-A0A942Y3R5-F1
#
_cell.length_a   1.000
_cell.length_b   1.000
_cell.length_c   1.000
_cell.angle_alpha   90.00
_cell.angle_beta   90.00
_cell.angle_gamma   90.00
#
_symmetry.space_group_name_H-M   'P 1'
#
loop_
_entity.id
_entity.type
_entity.pdbx_description
1 polymer ?
#
loop_
_entity_poly.entity_id
_entity_poly.type
_entity_poly.pdbx_seq_one_letter_code
_entity_poly.pdbx_strand_id
1 'polypeptide(L)'
;MNKYEHIIVPESIKRAIKYSPRGSGGGGLSIPMRNRQEHAEYLQRKFDAARADDTNVKQQMTAISLPARSGTYIEFAGAPAYDLVSKSLEDQKAGIRLLNIRQVKTEDNQEQSFATIYIPHGKENKLLEKLHKYATEELRNGKPKNDALFRSIENINIALLKALWTDKREEFPTDRNDWYEIWIRISAAEDIGTQQNKFIDSLRILDIRFKEDSILTFPERTVFLVYANKDSLTKLLGCSDQLAELRSGRVLTGFLFDEYRGEQQEWVEDLRERTQINHNSDSVVCVLDSGVNNGHPLLEPIIPERNCGSVVGEGIADRDGHGTKMCGTVIYGDMVTALLFYEVMI
;
A
#
# COMPACT_ATOMS: atom_id res chain seq x y z
N MET A 1 0.05 -28.38 -6.36
CA MET A 1 -0.06 -27.37 -5.29
C MET A 1 -1.44 -27.47 -4.70
N ASN A 2 -1.54 -28.01 -3.48
CA ASN A 2 -2.79 -27.97 -2.73
C ASN A 2 -3.13 -26.50 -2.46
N LYS A 3 -4.28 -26.06 -2.97
CA LYS A 3 -4.87 -24.76 -2.62
C LYS A 3 -5.04 -24.76 -1.10
N TYR A 4 -4.49 -23.75 -0.43
CA TYR A 4 -4.92 -23.43 0.93
C TYR A 4 -6.44 -23.23 0.89
N GLU A 5 -7.18 -24.03 1.64
CA GLU A 5 -8.63 -23.90 1.75
C GLU A 5 -8.93 -22.63 2.54
N HIS A 6 -9.10 -21.52 1.83
CA HIS A 6 -9.77 -20.35 2.38
C HIS A 6 -11.18 -20.79 2.76
N ILE A 7 -11.58 -20.55 4.02
CA ILE A 7 -12.89 -20.85 4.63
C ILE A 7 -13.97 -21.10 3.57
N ILE A 8 -14.21 -22.38 3.27
CA ILE A 8 -15.25 -22.79 2.32
C ILE A 8 -16.51 -22.95 3.15
N VAL A 9 -17.38 -21.92 3.16
CA VAL A 9 -18.68 -22.02 3.82
C VAL A 9 -19.61 -22.85 2.93
N PRO A 10 -20.09 -24.02 3.39
CA PRO A 10 -21.03 -24.85 2.63
C PRO A 10 -22.28 -24.05 2.23
N GLU A 11 -22.76 -24.29 1.01
CA GLU A 11 -23.90 -23.55 0.45
C GLU A 11 -25.19 -23.74 1.26
N SER A 12 -25.28 -24.84 2.03
CA SER A 12 -26.36 -25.15 2.96
C SER A 12 -26.44 -24.25 4.20
N ILE A 13 -25.34 -23.58 4.59
CA ILE A 13 -25.29 -22.63 5.73
C ILE A 13 -24.99 -21.18 5.29
N LYS A 14 -24.81 -20.96 3.98
CA LYS A 14 -24.59 -19.64 3.40
C LYS A 14 -25.90 -18.86 3.30
N ARG A 15 -26.08 -17.87 4.19
CA ARG A 15 -27.15 -16.88 4.06
C ARG A 15 -26.60 -15.59 3.47
N ALA A 16 -26.97 -15.27 2.23
CA ALA A 16 -26.69 -13.97 1.65
C ALA A 16 -27.60 -12.91 2.30
N ILE A 17 -27.02 -12.04 3.13
CA ILE A 17 -27.72 -10.89 3.69
C ILE A 17 -27.42 -9.70 2.79
N LYS A 18 -28.43 -8.90 2.45
CA LYS A 18 -28.21 -7.62 1.78
C LYS A 18 -27.44 -6.71 2.73
N TYR A 19 -26.14 -6.62 2.54
CA TYR A 19 -25.31 -5.62 3.19
C TYR A 19 -25.37 -4.35 2.36
N SER A 20 -25.98 -3.31 2.91
CA SER A 20 -25.65 -1.95 2.52
C SER A 20 -24.59 -1.50 3.51
N PRO A 21 -23.38 -1.09 3.09
CA PRO A 21 -22.46 -0.45 4.01
C PRO A 21 -23.23 0.64 4.75
N ARG A 22 -23.02 0.76 6.07
CA ARG A 22 -23.40 1.99 6.77
C ARG A 22 -22.82 3.08 5.91
N GLY A 23 -23.67 3.93 5.33
CA GLY A 23 -23.20 5.09 4.61
C GLY A 23 -22.37 5.85 5.61
N SER A 24 -21.05 5.70 5.56
CA SER A 24 -20.16 6.69 6.14
C SER A 24 -20.63 7.94 5.43
N GLY A 25 -21.30 8.83 6.16
CA GLY A 25 -21.61 10.15 5.67
C GLY A 25 -20.27 10.74 5.28
N GLY A 26 -19.91 10.60 4.01
CA GLY A 26 -18.74 11.24 3.47
C GLY A 26 -19.00 12.70 3.70
N GLY A 27 -18.21 13.33 4.58
CA GLY A 27 -18.12 14.78 4.60
C GLY A 27 -17.98 15.21 3.14
N GLY A 28 -18.72 16.25 2.75
CA GLY A 28 -18.64 16.75 1.38
C GLY A 28 -17.17 16.99 1.04
N LEU A 29 -16.77 16.58 -0.17
CA LEU A 29 -15.42 16.80 -0.70
C LEU A 29 -14.99 18.24 -0.43
N SER A 30 -13.97 18.41 0.42
CA SER A 30 -13.38 19.70 0.72
C SER A 30 -12.33 19.99 -0.35
N ILE A 31 -12.65 20.88 -1.29
CA ILE A 31 -11.78 21.22 -2.42
C ILE A 31 -11.72 22.74 -2.54
N PRO A 32 -10.53 23.35 -2.73
CA PRO A 32 -10.40 24.80 -2.76
C PRO A 32 -11.17 25.45 -3.91
N MET A 33 -11.58 26.71 -3.69
CA MET A 33 -12.04 27.58 -4.77
C MET A 33 -10.84 28.21 -5.45
N ARG A 34 -10.86 28.27 -6.79
CA ARG A 34 -9.74 28.76 -7.59
C ARG A 34 -10.24 29.57 -8.77
N ASN A 35 -9.44 30.53 -9.24
CA ASN A 35 -9.66 31.11 -10.56
C ASN A 35 -9.40 30.01 -11.59
N ARG A 36 -10.47 29.59 -12.28
CA ARG A 36 -10.47 28.46 -13.21
C ARG A 36 -9.40 28.60 -14.29
N GLN A 37 -9.32 29.77 -14.91
CA GLN A 37 -8.45 30.01 -16.06
C GLN A 37 -6.98 30.06 -15.65
N GLU A 38 -6.65 30.87 -14.64
CA GLU A 38 -5.29 30.97 -14.10
C GLU A 38 -4.78 29.61 -13.59
N HIS A 39 -5.66 28.86 -12.92
CA HIS A 39 -5.33 27.55 -12.38
C HIS A 39 -5.11 26.51 -13.49
N ALA A 40 -5.94 26.51 -14.54
CA ALA A 40 -5.74 25.61 -15.67
C ALA A 40 -4.42 25.88 -16.41
N GLU A 41 -4.10 27.16 -16.65
CA GLU A 41 -2.83 27.57 -17.25
C GLU A 41 -1.62 27.20 -16.39
N TYR A 42 -1.74 27.35 -15.06
CA TYR A 42 -0.72 26.92 -14.12
C TYR A 42 -0.48 25.40 -14.19
N LEU A 43 -1.54 24.58 -14.11
CA LEU A 43 -1.41 23.13 -14.21
C LEU A 43 -0.87 22.67 -15.56
N GLN A 44 -1.23 23.36 -16.65
CA GLN A 44 -0.67 23.10 -17.98
C GLN A 44 0.84 23.28 -17.97
N ARG A 45 1.35 24.41 -17.45
CA ARG A 45 2.80 24.66 -17.31
C ARG A 45 3.49 23.59 -16.46
N LYS A 46 2.85 23.13 -15.38
CA LYS A 46 3.40 22.07 -14.52
C LYS A 46 3.46 20.71 -15.23
N PHE A 47 2.46 20.39 -16.03
CA PHE A 47 2.46 19.18 -16.85
C PHE A 47 3.58 19.22 -17.90
N ASP A 48 3.74 20.36 -18.57
CA ASP A 48 4.80 20.55 -19.56
C ASP A 48 6.20 20.46 -18.93
N ALA A 49 6.38 21.02 -17.72
CA ALA A 49 7.60 20.87 -16.94
C ALA A 49 7.89 19.41 -16.57
N ALA A 50 6.89 18.67 -16.07
CA ALA A 50 7.05 17.25 -15.74
C ALA A 50 7.44 16.41 -16.96
N ARG A 51 6.95 16.76 -18.16
CA ARG A 51 7.33 16.11 -19.42
C ARG A 51 8.77 16.42 -19.84
N ALA A 52 9.22 17.66 -19.66
CA ALA A 52 10.61 18.04 -19.88
C ALA A 52 11.53 17.29 -18.91
N ASP A 53 11.15 17.18 -17.64
CA ASP A 53 11.92 16.43 -16.64
C ASP A 53 11.99 14.93 -16.96
N ASP A 54 10.89 14.30 -17.40
CA ASP A 54 10.93 12.90 -17.85
C ASP A 54 11.84 12.69 -19.05
N THR A 55 11.88 13.67 -19.97
CA THR A 55 12.81 13.65 -21.10
C THR A 55 14.27 13.69 -20.62
N ASN A 56 14.57 14.51 -19.61
CA ASN A 56 15.90 14.58 -19.00
C ASN A 56 16.28 13.25 -18.33
N VAL A 57 15.35 12.62 -17.60
CA VAL A 57 15.58 11.28 -17.00
C VAL A 57 15.93 10.27 -18.09
N LYS A 58 15.16 10.21 -19.19
CA LYS A 58 15.42 9.29 -20.31
C LYS A 58 16.79 9.52 -20.97
N GLN A 59 17.19 10.79 -21.11
CA GLN A 59 18.50 11.16 -21.64
C GLN A 59 19.64 10.74 -20.71
N GLN A 60 19.48 10.93 -19.39
CA GLN A 60 20.47 10.50 -18.39
C GLN A 60 20.66 8.98 -18.42
N MET A 61 19.59 8.20 -18.51
CA MET A 61 19.66 6.73 -18.61
C MET A 61 20.40 6.30 -19.88
N THR A 62 20.06 6.91 -21.03
CA THR A 62 20.73 6.65 -22.31
C THR A 62 22.22 6.98 -22.26
N ALA A 63 22.59 8.10 -21.62
CA ALA A 63 23.98 8.55 -21.50
C ALA A 63 24.88 7.57 -20.73
N ILE A 64 24.30 6.79 -19.81
CA ILE A 64 24.99 5.71 -19.08
C ILE A 64 24.71 4.32 -19.66
N SER A 65 24.18 4.26 -20.90
CA SER A 65 23.87 3.02 -21.64
C SER A 65 22.91 2.08 -20.91
N LEU A 66 22.01 2.63 -20.11
CA LEU A 66 20.94 1.88 -19.45
C LEU A 66 19.61 2.07 -20.21
N PRO A 67 18.73 1.06 -20.21
CA PRO A 67 17.40 1.21 -20.77
C PRO A 67 16.63 2.29 -20.01
N ALA A 68 15.85 3.08 -20.74
CA ALA A 68 14.95 4.04 -20.15
C ALA A 68 13.53 3.47 -20.16
N ARG A 69 12.77 3.76 -19.10
CA ARG A 69 11.34 3.48 -19.01
C ARG A 69 10.61 4.11 -20.20
N SER A 70 9.54 3.48 -20.66
CA SER A 70 8.76 3.98 -21.80
C SER A 70 7.82 5.10 -21.36
N GLY A 71 7.09 4.88 -20.26
CA GLY A 71 6.09 5.81 -19.76
C GLY A 71 6.65 6.89 -18.83
N THR A 72 5.73 7.64 -18.24
CA THR A 72 6.03 8.73 -17.32
C THR A 72 5.38 8.46 -15.96
N TYR A 73 6.13 8.67 -14.89
CA TYR A 73 5.61 8.67 -13.53
C TYR A 73 5.30 10.10 -13.10
N ILE A 74 4.06 10.41 -12.73
CA ILE A 74 3.66 11.75 -12.32
C ILE A 74 3.09 11.71 -10.91
N GLU A 75 3.56 12.63 -10.07
CA GLU A 75 3.01 12.89 -8.75
C GLU A 75 2.08 14.11 -8.80
N PHE A 76 0.88 13.93 -8.25
CA PHE A 76 -0.11 14.98 -8.05
C PHE A 76 -0.20 15.28 -6.55
N ALA A 77 0.04 16.52 -6.18
CA ALA A 77 -0.16 17.00 -4.82
C ALA A 77 -1.54 17.65 -4.69
N GLY A 78 -2.27 17.32 -3.63
CA GLY A 78 -3.46 18.06 -3.20
C GLY A 78 -3.09 19.35 -2.47
N ALA A 79 -4.07 20.21 -2.24
CA ALA A 79 -3.86 21.38 -1.39
C ALA A 79 -3.80 20.95 0.09
N PRO A 80 -2.95 21.56 0.94
CA PRO A 80 -2.94 21.29 2.38
C PRO A 80 -4.34 21.49 3.00
N ALA A 81 -4.75 20.57 3.88
CA ALA A 81 -6.06 20.53 4.52
C ALA A 81 -7.27 20.34 3.57
N TYR A 82 -7.04 19.97 2.30
CA TYR A 82 -8.08 19.66 1.33
C TYR A 82 -7.96 18.23 0.77
N ASP A 83 -9.08 17.72 0.27
CA ASP A 83 -9.14 16.41 -0.37
C ASP A 83 -8.51 16.42 -1.76
N LEU A 84 -7.76 15.38 -2.09
CA LEU A 84 -7.28 15.10 -3.46
C LEU A 84 -8.22 14.09 -4.14
N VAL A 85 -8.81 14.43 -5.28
CA VAL A 85 -9.69 13.53 -6.06
C VAL A 85 -8.84 12.57 -6.90
N SER A 86 -8.12 11.68 -6.22
CA SER A 86 -7.11 10.79 -6.81
C SER A 86 -7.70 9.73 -7.76
N LYS A 87 -8.89 9.19 -7.46
CA LYS A 87 -9.53 8.13 -8.27
C LYS A 87 -9.77 8.53 -9.72
N SER A 88 -10.03 9.81 -10.00
CA SER A 88 -10.31 10.31 -11.36
C SER A 88 -9.05 10.51 -12.22
N LEU A 89 -7.86 10.36 -11.63
CA LEU A 89 -6.58 10.35 -12.34
C LEU A 89 -6.34 9.03 -13.08
N GLU A 90 -6.95 7.93 -12.64
CA GLU A 90 -6.82 6.63 -13.29
C GLU A 90 -7.67 6.54 -14.57
N ASP A 91 -7.12 5.89 -15.60
CA ASP A 91 -7.86 5.45 -16.79
C ASP A 91 -7.38 4.05 -17.16
N GLN A 92 -8.15 3.05 -16.70
CA GLN A 92 -7.70 1.68 -16.82
C GLN A 92 -7.57 1.21 -18.27
N LYS A 93 -8.46 1.70 -19.14
CA LYS A 93 -8.51 1.38 -20.57
C LYS A 93 -7.35 2.01 -21.33
N ALA A 94 -6.93 3.21 -20.92
CA ALA A 94 -5.76 3.87 -21.49
C ALA A 94 -4.42 3.34 -20.93
N GLY A 95 -4.45 2.45 -19.92
CA GLY A 95 -3.24 1.96 -19.26
C GLY A 95 -2.68 2.92 -18.20
N ILE A 96 -3.34 4.06 -17.97
CA ILE A 96 -3.00 4.98 -16.88
C ILE A 96 -3.39 4.29 -15.58
N ARG A 97 -2.48 4.22 -14.62
CA ARG A 97 -2.70 3.51 -13.35
C ARG A 97 -2.33 4.38 -12.17
N LEU A 98 -3.21 4.40 -11.18
CA LEU A 98 -2.88 4.93 -9.86
C LEU A 98 -1.96 3.93 -9.16
N LEU A 99 -0.78 4.39 -8.75
CA LEU A 99 0.26 3.54 -8.16
C LEU A 99 0.11 3.47 -6.66
N ASN A 100 0.06 4.64 -6.02
CA ASN A 100 -0.08 4.80 -4.59
C ASN A 100 -0.72 6.16 -4.26
N ILE A 101 -1.22 6.25 -3.03
CA ILE A 101 -1.67 7.49 -2.40
C ILE A 101 -0.91 7.62 -1.08
N ARG A 102 -0.39 8.81 -0.80
CA ARG A 102 0.35 9.11 0.43
C ARG A 102 -0.29 10.31 1.12
N GLN A 103 -0.25 10.31 2.44
CA GLN A 103 -0.61 11.47 3.25
C GLN A 103 0.63 11.90 4.03
N VAL A 104 0.96 13.19 3.95
CA VAL A 104 2.12 13.76 4.61
C VAL A 104 1.69 15.02 5.36
N LYS A 105 2.16 15.17 6.59
CA LYS A 105 1.98 16.41 7.36
C LYS A 105 2.95 17.48 6.85
N THR A 106 2.42 18.66 6.54
CA THR A 106 3.21 19.83 6.18
C THR A 106 3.95 20.39 7.40
N GLU A 107 4.84 21.35 7.19
CA GLU A 107 5.54 22.07 8.28
C GLU A 107 4.53 22.76 9.22
N ASP A 108 3.39 23.18 8.69
CA ASP A 108 2.28 23.79 9.44
C ASP A 108 1.34 22.75 10.09
N ASN A 109 1.76 21.48 10.17
CA ASN A 109 1.00 20.37 10.75
C ASN A 109 -0.37 20.11 10.09
N GLN A 110 -0.53 20.51 8.82
CA GLN A 110 -1.71 20.19 8.01
C GLN A 110 -1.49 18.91 7.21
N GLU A 111 -2.52 18.10 7.04
CA GLU A 111 -2.43 16.93 6.18
C GLU A 111 -2.50 17.33 4.71
N GLN A 112 -1.58 16.78 3.90
CA GLN A 112 -1.55 16.95 2.46
C GLN A 112 -1.50 15.57 1.79
N SER A 113 -2.41 15.37 0.84
CA SER A 113 -2.49 14.12 0.07
C SER A 113 -1.68 14.20 -1.22
N PHE A 114 -1.01 13.11 -1.58
CA PHE A 114 -0.27 12.93 -2.81
C PHE A 114 -0.75 11.67 -3.53
N ALA A 115 -0.85 11.72 -4.85
CA ALA A 115 -1.20 10.57 -5.67
C ALA A 115 -0.17 10.42 -6.80
N THR A 116 0.46 9.24 -6.87
CA THR A 116 1.44 8.94 -7.91
C THR A 116 0.78 8.04 -8.95
N ILE A 117 0.88 8.40 -10.23
CA ILE A 117 0.34 7.62 -11.34
C ILE A 117 1.44 7.28 -12.34
N TYR A 118 1.24 6.18 -13.07
CA TYR A 118 1.98 5.87 -14.27
C TYR A 118 1.13 6.17 -15.50
N ILE A 119 1.71 6.86 -16.48
CA ILE A 119 1.10 7.16 -17.77
C ILE A 119 1.93 6.45 -18.86
N PRO A 120 1.35 5.50 -19.62
CA PRO A 120 2.03 4.91 -20.75
C PRO A 120 2.36 5.95 -21.83
N HIS A 121 3.45 5.73 -22.55
CA HIS A 121 3.86 6.60 -23.65
C HIS A 121 2.72 6.87 -24.65
N GLY A 122 2.47 8.15 -24.95
CA GLY A 122 1.44 8.59 -25.89
C GLY A 122 0.03 8.67 -25.29
N LYS A 123 -0.13 8.43 -23.99
CA LYS A 123 -1.42 8.52 -23.28
C LYS A 123 -1.57 9.79 -22.44
N GLU A 124 -0.53 10.61 -22.37
CA GLU A 124 -0.50 11.91 -21.68
C GLU A 124 -1.64 12.84 -22.14
N ASN A 125 -1.94 12.79 -23.44
CA ASN A 125 -3.03 13.58 -24.04
C ASN A 125 -4.38 13.33 -23.38
N LYS A 126 -4.64 12.18 -22.76
CA LYS A 126 -5.90 11.93 -22.03
C LYS A 126 -6.09 12.86 -20.85
N LEU A 127 -5.02 13.15 -20.10
CA LEU A 127 -5.07 14.09 -18.99
C LEU A 127 -5.09 15.53 -19.47
N LEU A 128 -4.34 15.86 -20.53
CA LEU A 128 -4.36 17.18 -21.15
C LEU A 128 -5.73 17.52 -21.75
N GLU A 129 -6.40 16.58 -22.41
CA GLU A 129 -7.78 16.75 -22.89
C GLU A 129 -8.74 16.99 -21.71
N LYS A 130 -8.59 16.27 -20.59
CA LYS A 130 -9.38 16.50 -19.39
C LYS A 130 -9.12 17.91 -18.82
N LEU A 131 -7.88 18.37 -18.81
CA LEU A 131 -7.48 19.70 -18.34
C LEU A 131 -8.01 20.81 -19.24
N HIS A 132 -7.94 20.61 -20.57
CA HIS A 132 -8.51 21.53 -21.54
C HIS A 132 -10.02 21.67 -21.35
N LYS A 133 -10.75 20.56 -21.18
CA LYS A 133 -12.18 20.58 -20.85
C LYS A 133 -12.46 21.30 -19.54
N TYR A 134 -11.59 21.12 -18.54
CA TYR A 134 -11.66 21.91 -17.31
C TYR A 134 -11.44 23.39 -17.56
N ALA A 135 -10.62 23.81 -18.50
CA ALA A 135 -10.42 25.22 -18.82
C ALA A 135 -11.59 25.83 -19.62
N THR A 136 -12.18 25.09 -20.57
CA THR A 136 -13.04 25.67 -21.62
C THR A 136 -14.50 25.22 -21.61
N GLU A 137 -14.82 24.03 -21.07
CA GLU A 137 -16.15 23.44 -21.19
C GLU A 137 -16.93 23.43 -19.87
N GLU A 138 -18.24 23.59 -19.97
CA GLU A 138 -19.18 23.50 -18.85
C GLU A 138 -20.15 22.34 -19.04
N LEU A 139 -20.67 21.84 -17.94
CA LEU A 139 -21.82 20.95 -17.89
C LEU A 139 -23.10 21.76 -18.08
N ARG A 140 -24.22 21.08 -18.36
CA ARG A 140 -25.53 21.72 -18.54
C ARG A 140 -26.00 22.55 -17.34
N ASN A 141 -25.44 22.31 -16.16
CA ASN A 141 -25.73 23.04 -14.93
C ASN A 141 -24.75 24.20 -14.65
N GLY A 142 -23.93 24.60 -15.64
CA GLY A 142 -22.96 25.69 -15.53
C GLY A 142 -21.68 25.34 -14.76
N LYS A 143 -21.54 24.12 -14.22
CA LYS A 143 -20.29 23.71 -13.56
C LYS A 143 -19.23 23.34 -14.59
N PRO A 144 -17.95 23.69 -14.39
CA PRO A 144 -16.87 23.26 -15.27
C PRO A 144 -16.80 21.73 -15.38
N LYS A 145 -16.40 21.20 -16.53
CA LYS A 145 -16.10 19.76 -16.65
C LYS A 145 -14.84 19.42 -15.88
N ASN A 146 -14.78 18.21 -15.29
CA ASN A 146 -13.65 17.74 -14.47
C ASN A 146 -13.28 18.68 -13.29
N ASP A 147 -14.22 19.53 -12.86
CA ASP A 147 -14.01 20.57 -11.86
C ASP A 147 -13.42 20.05 -10.55
N ALA A 148 -14.05 19.04 -9.94
CA ALA A 148 -13.56 18.45 -8.70
C ALA A 148 -12.15 17.86 -8.83
N LEU A 149 -11.83 17.23 -9.97
CA LEU A 149 -10.51 16.67 -10.22
C LEU A 149 -9.46 17.78 -10.21
N PHE A 150 -9.57 18.77 -11.10
CA PHE A 150 -8.51 19.75 -11.24
C PHE A 150 -8.46 20.74 -10.08
N ARG A 151 -9.61 21.20 -9.54
CA ARG A 151 -9.60 22.04 -8.33
C ARG A 151 -9.02 21.34 -7.10
N SER A 152 -8.89 20.03 -7.09
CA SER A 152 -8.22 19.32 -5.99
C SER A 152 -6.69 19.28 -6.12
N ILE A 153 -6.16 19.46 -7.33
CA ILE A 153 -4.72 19.32 -7.62
C ILE A 153 -4.02 20.65 -7.37
N GLU A 154 -3.15 20.75 -6.37
CA GLU A 154 -2.33 21.92 -6.08
C GLU A 154 -1.07 21.99 -6.93
N ASN A 155 -0.44 20.85 -7.20
CA ASN A 155 0.79 20.80 -7.99
C ASN A 155 0.94 19.47 -8.73
N ILE A 156 1.72 19.49 -9.81
CA ILE A 156 2.06 18.33 -10.63
C ILE A 156 3.58 18.33 -10.81
N ASN A 157 4.22 17.21 -10.48
CA ASN A 157 5.66 17.05 -10.66
C ASN A 157 5.97 15.67 -11.28
N ILE A 158 7.15 15.56 -11.90
CA ILE A 158 7.74 14.25 -12.19
C ILE A 158 7.87 13.46 -10.87
N ALA A 159 7.47 12.19 -10.87
CA ALA A 159 7.58 11.38 -9.67
C ALA A 159 9.04 10.96 -9.47
N LEU A 160 9.65 11.44 -8.38
CA LEU A 160 10.97 10.99 -7.92
C LEU A 160 10.82 9.77 -7.01
N LEU A 161 11.93 9.20 -6.56
CA LEU A 161 11.93 8.01 -5.69
C LEU A 161 11.02 8.17 -4.45
N LYS A 162 10.99 9.36 -3.85
CA LYS A 162 10.12 9.71 -2.71
C LYS A 162 8.62 9.56 -3.01
N ALA A 163 8.20 9.73 -4.25
CA ALA A 163 6.80 9.62 -4.66
C ALA A 163 6.30 8.16 -4.69
N LEU A 164 7.22 7.19 -4.71
CA LEU A 164 6.92 5.76 -4.63
C LEU A 164 7.15 5.17 -3.23
N TRP A 165 7.76 5.93 -2.33
CA TRP A 165 8.03 5.47 -0.96
C TRP A 165 6.76 5.52 -0.10
N THR A 166 6.27 4.37 0.34
CA THR A 166 5.03 4.24 1.12
C THR A 166 5.25 3.76 2.56
N ASP A 167 6.49 3.70 3.03
CA ASP A 167 6.83 3.42 4.43
C ASP A 167 7.24 4.70 5.19
N LYS A 168 7.67 4.55 6.45
CA LYS A 168 8.13 5.64 7.31
C LYS A 168 9.23 6.48 6.65
N ARG A 169 9.19 7.79 6.87
CA ARG A 169 10.12 8.75 6.24
C ARG A 169 11.57 8.51 6.67
N GLU A 170 11.75 8.04 7.91
CA GLU A 170 13.04 7.80 8.54
C GLU A 170 13.73 6.57 7.95
N GLU A 171 12.97 5.65 7.35
CA GLU A 171 13.45 4.43 6.70
C GLU A 171 13.73 4.63 5.20
N PHE A 172 13.62 5.87 4.71
CA PHE A 172 13.84 6.18 3.29
C PHE A 172 15.27 5.79 2.86
N PRO A 173 15.46 5.25 1.63
CA PRO A 173 16.75 4.74 1.20
C PRO A 173 17.90 5.75 1.29
N THR A 174 19.04 5.27 1.78
CA THR A 174 20.30 6.01 1.87
C THR A 174 21.31 5.53 0.82
N ASP A 175 22.53 6.06 0.83
CA ASP A 175 23.60 5.62 -0.07
C ASP A 175 24.16 4.23 0.31
N ARG A 176 23.78 3.71 1.48
CA ARG A 176 24.11 2.34 1.90
C ARG A 176 23.09 1.35 1.35
N ASN A 177 23.58 0.17 0.98
CA ASN A 177 22.70 -0.89 0.56
C ASN A 177 21.94 -1.46 1.76
N ASP A 178 20.66 -1.70 1.55
CA ASP A 178 19.78 -2.40 2.49
C ASP A 178 18.74 -3.21 1.71
N TRP A 179 17.94 -4.00 2.42
CA TRP A 179 16.80 -4.71 1.86
C TRP A 179 15.60 -3.79 1.73
N TYR A 180 14.93 -3.84 0.57
CA TYR A 180 13.71 -3.10 0.27
C TYR A 180 12.68 -4.00 -0.41
N GLU A 181 11.42 -3.79 -0.09
CA GLU A 181 10.31 -4.35 -0.86
C GLU A 181 10.01 -3.46 -2.06
N ILE A 182 10.06 -4.05 -3.25
CA ILE A 182 9.69 -3.39 -4.49
C ILE A 182 8.38 -3.98 -4.97
N TRP A 183 7.34 -3.16 -4.91
CA TRP A 183 6.01 -3.53 -5.35
C TRP A 183 5.85 -3.12 -6.80
N ILE A 184 5.65 -4.11 -7.66
CA ILE A 184 5.41 -3.90 -9.09
C ILE A 184 3.95 -4.15 -9.43
N ARG A 185 3.45 -3.46 -10.44
CA ARG A 185 2.14 -3.71 -11.03
C ARG A 185 2.20 -4.97 -11.87
N ILE A 186 1.15 -5.78 -11.73
CA ILE A 186 0.84 -6.84 -12.67
C ILE A 186 -0.58 -6.68 -13.19
N SER A 187 -0.79 -7.10 -14.43
CA SER A 187 -2.07 -7.09 -15.12
C SER A 187 -2.51 -8.51 -15.40
N ALA A 188 -3.81 -8.79 -15.21
CA ALA A 188 -4.40 -10.07 -15.59
C ALA A 188 -4.45 -10.31 -17.11
N ALA A 189 -4.18 -9.28 -17.92
CA ALA A 189 -4.18 -9.39 -19.39
C ALA A 189 -2.91 -10.02 -19.96
N GLU A 190 -1.84 -10.12 -19.18
CA GLU A 190 -0.57 -10.74 -19.57
C GLU A 190 -0.21 -11.83 -18.55
N ASP A 191 0.55 -12.84 -18.98
CA ASP A 191 1.07 -13.86 -18.09
C ASP A 191 1.94 -13.25 -16.96
N ILE A 192 1.76 -13.75 -15.75
CA ILE A 192 2.45 -13.21 -14.56
C ILE A 192 3.95 -13.48 -14.65
N GLY A 193 4.36 -14.68 -15.08
CA GLY A 193 5.77 -15.04 -15.21
C GLY A 193 6.49 -14.15 -16.23
N THR A 194 5.83 -13.83 -17.34
CA THR A 194 6.34 -12.89 -18.35
C THR A 194 6.55 -11.48 -17.78
N GLN A 195 5.58 -10.97 -17.00
CA GLN A 195 5.70 -9.67 -16.35
C GLN A 195 6.79 -9.64 -15.27
N GLN A 196 6.94 -10.72 -14.51
CA GLN A 196 8.01 -10.87 -13.51
C GLN A 196 9.38 -10.92 -14.18
N ASN A 197 9.53 -11.68 -15.26
CA ASN A 197 10.80 -11.79 -15.99
C ASN A 197 11.25 -10.44 -16.56
N LYS A 198 10.33 -9.62 -17.11
CA LYS A 198 10.65 -8.25 -17.55
C LYS A 198 11.25 -7.39 -16.43
N PHE A 199 10.69 -7.52 -15.22
CA PHE A 199 11.21 -6.80 -14.06
C PHE A 199 12.55 -7.37 -13.59
N ILE A 200 12.70 -8.69 -13.54
CA ILE A 200 13.96 -9.38 -13.21
C ILE A 200 15.07 -8.97 -14.19
N ASP A 201 14.78 -8.85 -15.48
CA ASP A 201 15.74 -8.39 -16.47
C ASP A 201 16.20 -6.95 -16.19
N SER A 202 15.28 -6.09 -15.74
CA SER A 202 15.63 -4.73 -15.29
C SER A 202 16.57 -4.75 -14.07
N LEU A 203 16.33 -5.64 -13.11
CA LEU A 203 17.22 -5.82 -11.94
C LEU A 203 18.60 -6.32 -12.36
N ARG A 204 18.66 -7.31 -13.27
CA ARG A 204 19.92 -7.87 -13.80
C ARG A 204 20.75 -6.85 -14.57
N ILE A 205 20.11 -6.04 -15.41
CA ILE A 205 20.78 -4.97 -16.15
C ILE A 205 21.42 -3.93 -15.20
N LEU A 206 20.79 -3.69 -14.06
CA LEU A 206 21.26 -2.75 -13.03
C LEU A 206 22.19 -3.39 -11.99
N ASP A 207 22.50 -4.69 -12.12
CA ASP A 207 23.25 -5.48 -11.13
C ASP A 207 22.64 -5.38 -9.71
N ILE A 208 21.31 -5.34 -9.62
CA ILE A 208 20.58 -5.30 -8.35
C ILE A 208 20.28 -6.72 -7.91
N ARG A 209 20.79 -7.09 -6.73
CA ARG A 209 20.52 -8.38 -6.10
C ARG A 209 19.09 -8.43 -5.57
N PHE A 210 18.44 -9.57 -5.69
CA PHE A 210 17.12 -9.82 -5.11
C PHE A 210 17.00 -11.27 -4.63
N LYS A 211 16.03 -11.55 -3.77
CA LYS A 211 15.74 -12.92 -3.32
C LYS A 211 14.78 -13.62 -4.28
N GLU A 212 15.29 -14.56 -5.06
CA GLU A 212 14.49 -15.35 -6.02
C GLU A 212 13.39 -16.16 -5.33
N ASP A 213 13.68 -16.75 -4.16
CA ASP A 213 12.73 -17.54 -3.38
C ASP A 213 11.75 -16.70 -2.53
N SER A 214 11.79 -15.37 -2.63
CA SER A 214 10.97 -14.46 -1.83
C SER A 214 10.19 -13.48 -2.70
N ILE A 215 9.57 -14.01 -3.76
CA ILE A 215 8.65 -13.27 -4.64
C ILE A 215 7.21 -13.55 -4.22
N LEU A 216 6.50 -12.52 -3.76
CA LEU A 216 5.09 -12.64 -3.36
C LEU A 216 4.19 -12.09 -4.46
N THR A 217 3.16 -12.85 -4.85
CA THR A 217 2.24 -12.46 -5.92
C THR A 217 0.82 -12.31 -5.39
N PHE A 218 0.27 -11.11 -5.58
CA PHE A 218 -1.11 -10.72 -5.34
C PHE A 218 -1.83 -10.48 -6.69
N PRO A 219 -3.16 -10.37 -6.74
CA PRO A 219 -3.89 -10.23 -8.01
C PRO A 219 -3.45 -9.05 -8.89
N GLU A 220 -3.04 -7.93 -8.29
CA GLU A 220 -2.64 -6.71 -9.02
C GLU A 220 -1.20 -6.26 -8.74
N ARG A 221 -0.48 -6.98 -7.86
CA ARG A 221 0.89 -6.62 -7.44
C ARG A 221 1.77 -7.85 -7.31
N THR A 222 3.04 -7.71 -7.66
CA THR A 222 4.09 -8.64 -7.22
C THR A 222 5.09 -7.87 -6.38
N VAL A 223 5.58 -8.48 -5.31
CA VAL A 223 6.56 -7.89 -4.39
C VAL A 223 7.87 -8.64 -4.51
N PHE A 224 8.96 -7.91 -4.73
CA PHE A 224 10.33 -8.40 -4.77
C PHE A 224 11.08 -7.85 -3.57
N LEU A 225 11.85 -8.70 -2.88
CA LEU A 225 12.80 -8.25 -1.88
C LEU A 225 14.17 -8.03 -2.56
N VAL A 226 14.62 -6.78 -2.66
CA VAL A 226 15.85 -6.39 -3.35
C VAL A 226 16.87 -5.80 -2.39
N TYR A 227 18.15 -5.97 -2.67
CA TYR A 227 19.25 -5.38 -1.91
C TYR A 227 19.89 -4.27 -2.73
N ALA A 228 19.63 -3.02 -2.36
CA ALA A 228 19.94 -1.85 -3.17
C ALA A 228 20.22 -0.63 -2.30
N ASN A 229 20.78 0.43 -2.87
CA ASN A 229 20.86 1.75 -2.25
C ASN A 229 19.97 2.74 -3.01
N LYS A 230 19.93 3.99 -2.55
CA LYS A 230 19.16 5.07 -3.17
C LYS A 230 19.49 5.28 -4.65
N ASP A 231 20.76 5.19 -5.05
CA ASP A 231 21.17 5.37 -6.45
C ASP A 231 20.66 4.23 -7.34
N SER A 232 20.84 2.97 -6.92
CA SER A 232 20.30 1.80 -7.60
C SER A 232 18.78 1.85 -7.75
N LEU A 233 18.06 2.24 -6.69
CA LEU A 233 16.60 2.38 -6.73
C LEU A 233 16.15 3.55 -7.63
N THR A 234 16.92 4.63 -7.67
CA THR A 234 16.66 5.76 -8.59
C THR A 234 16.84 5.34 -10.04
N LYS A 235 17.91 4.59 -10.35
CA LYS A 235 18.11 4.00 -11.68
C LYS A 235 17.01 3.00 -12.03
N LEU A 236 16.56 2.19 -11.08
CA LEU A 236 15.43 1.27 -11.26
C LEU A 236 14.15 2.01 -11.65
N LEU A 237 13.86 3.15 -11.03
CA LEU A 237 12.76 4.04 -11.42
C LEU A 237 12.95 4.65 -12.81
N GLY A 238 14.19 4.89 -13.23
CA GLY A 238 14.53 5.34 -14.58
C GLY A 238 14.38 4.24 -15.64
N CYS A 239 14.57 2.97 -15.29
CA CYS A 239 14.54 1.82 -16.20
C CYS A 239 13.16 1.18 -16.34
N SER A 240 12.41 1.06 -15.25
CA SER A 240 11.23 0.17 -15.20
C SER A 240 9.92 0.95 -15.30
N ASP A 241 9.02 0.43 -16.13
CA ASP A 241 7.62 0.87 -16.23
C ASP A 241 6.73 0.22 -15.16
N GLN A 242 7.21 -0.77 -14.39
CA GLN A 242 6.33 -1.62 -13.57
C GLN A 242 6.21 -1.18 -12.11
N LEU A 243 7.06 -0.26 -11.62
CA LEU A 243 7.04 0.14 -10.20
C LEU A 243 5.69 0.73 -9.76
N ALA A 244 5.27 0.43 -8.53
CA ALA A 244 4.10 1.00 -7.88
C ALA A 244 4.43 1.60 -6.50
N GLU A 245 5.15 0.84 -5.67
CA GLU A 245 5.52 1.23 -4.31
C GLU A 245 6.90 0.69 -3.93
N LEU A 246 7.50 1.35 -2.95
CA LEU A 246 8.77 1.00 -2.33
C LEU A 246 8.59 1.05 -0.82
N ARG A 247 9.05 0.02 -0.13
CA ARG A 247 9.04 -0.04 1.35
C ARG A 247 10.36 -0.60 1.88
N SER A 248 10.58 -0.37 3.16
CA SER A 248 11.71 -0.94 3.90
C SER A 248 11.56 -2.46 3.96
N GLY A 249 12.64 -3.19 3.71
CA GLY A 249 12.66 -4.64 3.82
C GLY A 249 12.64 -5.05 5.28
N ARG A 250 11.45 -5.29 5.83
CA ARG A 250 11.32 -5.71 7.22
C ARG A 250 11.90 -7.10 7.40
N VAL A 251 12.82 -7.22 8.35
CA VAL A 251 13.26 -8.54 8.83
C VAL A 251 12.09 -9.12 9.61
N LEU A 252 11.42 -10.12 9.02
CA LEU A 252 10.50 -10.96 9.78
C LEU A 252 11.32 -11.56 10.92
N THR A 253 10.84 -11.38 12.15
CA THR A 253 11.42 -11.85 13.41
C THR A 253 11.34 -13.36 13.57
N GLY A 254 11.56 -14.12 12.50
CA GLY A 254 11.64 -15.59 12.52
C GLY A 254 12.60 -16.10 13.59
N PHE A 255 13.65 -15.33 13.91
CA PHE A 255 14.56 -15.67 14.99
C PHE A 255 13.90 -15.76 16.38
N LEU A 256 12.85 -14.97 16.68
CA LEU A 256 12.10 -15.11 17.93
C LEU A 256 11.32 -16.42 17.99
N PHE A 257 10.95 -16.99 16.84
CA PHE A 257 10.13 -18.21 16.78
C PHE A 257 10.97 -19.50 16.70
N ASP A 258 12.27 -19.39 16.43
CA ASP A 258 13.23 -20.52 16.38
C ASP A 258 13.98 -20.74 17.71
N GLU A 259 13.69 -19.98 18.77
CA GLU A 259 14.34 -20.07 20.09
C GLU A 259 13.90 -21.33 20.89
N TYR A 260 14.76 -21.80 21.80
CA TYR A 260 14.50 -22.98 22.64
C TYR A 260 13.21 -22.82 23.46
N ARG A 261 12.43 -23.90 23.63
CA ARG A 261 11.13 -23.88 24.36
C ARG A 261 11.17 -23.25 25.76
N GLY A 262 12.34 -23.26 26.42
CA GLY A 262 12.52 -22.62 27.73
C GLY A 262 12.42 -21.10 27.67
N GLU A 263 13.07 -20.47 26.68
CA GLU A 263 13.08 -19.01 26.52
C GLU A 263 11.71 -18.48 26.07
N GLN A 264 10.99 -19.24 25.24
CA GLN A 264 9.61 -18.92 24.86
C GLN A 264 8.67 -18.85 26.08
N GLN A 265 8.89 -19.70 27.09
CA GLN A 265 8.09 -19.69 28.31
C GLN A 265 8.40 -18.48 29.18
N GLU A 266 9.67 -18.08 29.29
CA GLU A 266 10.07 -16.87 30.00
C GLU A 266 9.47 -15.61 29.36
N TRP A 267 9.44 -15.53 28.04
CA TRP A 267 8.80 -14.42 27.32
C TRP A 267 7.29 -14.39 27.46
N VAL A 268 6.64 -15.55 27.48
CA VAL A 268 5.21 -15.66 27.75
C VAL A 268 4.88 -15.16 29.16
N GLU A 269 5.70 -15.52 30.15
CA GLU A 269 5.49 -15.10 31.53
C GLU A 269 5.74 -13.60 31.72
N ASP A 270 6.86 -13.08 31.20
CA ASP A 270 7.18 -11.64 31.24
C ASP A 270 6.08 -10.80 30.58
N LEU A 271 5.63 -11.19 29.38
CA LEU A 271 4.57 -10.48 28.69
C LEU A 271 3.27 -10.54 29.48
N ARG A 272 2.93 -11.70 30.06
CA ARG A 272 1.72 -11.85 30.88
C ARG A 272 1.75 -10.94 32.11
N GLU A 273 2.89 -10.84 32.81
CA GLU A 273 3.04 -10.00 34.00
C GLU A 273 2.92 -8.50 33.70
N ARG A 274 3.39 -8.06 32.54
CA ARG A 274 3.36 -6.65 32.12
C ARG A 274 2.08 -6.23 31.41
N THR A 275 1.24 -7.19 31.03
CA THR A 275 -0.01 -6.94 30.31
C THR A 275 -1.11 -6.46 31.27
N GLN A 276 -1.63 -5.26 31.03
CA GLN A 276 -2.78 -4.73 31.77
C GLN A 276 -4.06 -4.90 30.96
N ILE A 277 -5.01 -5.65 31.51
CA ILE A 277 -6.29 -5.95 30.86
C ILE A 277 -7.37 -4.98 31.36
N ASN A 278 -7.96 -4.21 30.45
CA ASN A 278 -9.11 -3.38 30.79
C ASN A 278 -10.43 -4.18 30.68
N HIS A 279 -10.90 -4.70 31.81
CA HIS A 279 -12.15 -5.45 31.88
C HIS A 279 -13.43 -4.61 31.62
N ASN A 280 -13.33 -3.28 31.56
CA ASN A 280 -14.44 -2.36 31.32
C ASN A 280 -14.51 -1.87 29.86
N SER A 281 -13.97 -2.64 28.90
CA SER A 281 -14.04 -2.31 27.48
C SER A 281 -15.37 -2.75 26.86
N ASP A 282 -16.05 -1.83 26.15
CA ASP A 282 -17.24 -2.13 25.34
C ASP A 282 -16.89 -2.66 23.93
N SER A 283 -15.61 -2.84 23.63
CA SER A 283 -15.14 -3.28 22.32
C SER A 283 -15.22 -4.80 22.20
N VAL A 284 -15.84 -5.29 21.11
CA VAL A 284 -15.95 -6.72 20.82
C VAL A 284 -15.31 -7.00 19.47
N VAL A 285 -14.35 -7.92 19.46
CA VAL A 285 -13.71 -8.42 18.23
C VAL A 285 -14.07 -9.90 18.07
N CYS A 286 -14.60 -10.25 16.90
CA CYS A 286 -14.94 -11.63 16.55
C CYS A 286 -13.88 -12.20 15.59
N VAL A 287 -13.24 -13.29 15.99
CA VAL A 287 -12.27 -14.02 15.17
C VAL A 287 -12.94 -15.27 14.62
N LEU A 288 -12.99 -15.41 13.30
CA LEU A 288 -13.53 -16.57 12.60
C LEU A 288 -12.37 -17.34 11.98
N ASP A 289 -11.97 -18.43 12.63
CA ASP A 289 -10.77 -19.19 12.27
C ASP A 289 -10.89 -20.68 12.70
N SER A 290 -9.79 -21.44 12.71
CA SER A 290 -9.69 -22.89 13.01
C SER A 290 -10.03 -23.30 14.44
N GLY A 291 -10.49 -22.37 15.28
CA GLY A 291 -10.70 -22.53 16.71
C GLY A 291 -9.72 -21.69 17.53
N VAL A 292 -9.68 -21.90 18.84
CA VAL A 292 -8.71 -21.23 19.72
C VAL A 292 -8.26 -22.16 20.84
N ASN A 293 -6.97 -22.17 21.17
CA ASN A 293 -6.49 -22.69 22.45
C ASN A 293 -6.61 -21.60 23.52
N ASN A 294 -7.82 -21.41 24.05
CA ASN A 294 -8.08 -20.41 25.09
C ASN A 294 -7.48 -20.78 26.45
N GLY A 295 -6.89 -21.97 26.62
CA GLY A 295 -6.07 -22.33 27.79
C GLY A 295 -4.61 -21.87 27.69
N HIS A 296 -4.21 -21.21 26.59
CA HIS A 296 -2.87 -20.64 26.49
C HIS A 296 -2.69 -19.51 27.53
N PRO A 297 -1.55 -19.41 28.25
CA PRO A 297 -1.38 -18.45 29.35
C PRO A 297 -1.64 -16.97 28.99
N LEU A 298 -1.33 -16.57 27.75
CA LEU A 298 -1.60 -15.23 27.22
C LEU A 298 -3.05 -15.01 26.77
N LEU A 299 -3.85 -16.06 26.59
CA LEU A 299 -5.21 -15.98 26.05
C LEU A 299 -6.28 -16.24 27.11
N GLU A 300 -6.00 -17.12 28.08
CA GLU A 300 -6.91 -17.51 29.16
C GLU A 300 -7.52 -16.32 29.91
N PRO A 301 -6.77 -15.26 30.28
CA PRO A 301 -7.34 -14.13 31.01
C PRO A 301 -8.32 -13.26 30.20
N ILE A 302 -8.31 -13.41 28.87
CA ILE A 302 -8.97 -12.50 27.92
C ILE A 302 -10.10 -13.20 27.17
N ILE A 303 -9.93 -14.49 26.84
CA ILE A 303 -10.86 -15.28 26.05
C ILE A 303 -11.53 -16.33 26.96
N PRO A 304 -12.63 -15.96 27.64
CA PRO A 304 -13.36 -16.92 28.44
C PRO A 304 -14.06 -17.95 27.54
N GLU A 305 -14.15 -19.20 27.99
CA GLU A 305 -14.70 -20.31 27.20
C GLU A 305 -16.12 -20.04 26.65
N ARG A 306 -16.95 -19.30 27.40
CA ARG A 306 -18.30 -18.89 26.98
C ARG A 306 -18.34 -18.09 25.66
N ASN A 307 -17.22 -17.47 25.28
CA ASN A 307 -17.09 -16.68 24.05
C ASN A 307 -16.50 -17.50 22.89
N CYS A 308 -16.16 -18.77 23.12
CA CYS A 308 -15.66 -19.68 22.10
C CYS A 308 -16.84 -20.48 21.52
N GLY A 309 -16.95 -20.53 20.20
CA GLY A 309 -18.03 -21.23 19.51
C GLY A 309 -17.57 -21.90 18.23
N SER A 310 -18.27 -22.96 17.82
CA SER A 310 -18.02 -23.68 16.57
C SER A 310 -19.22 -23.53 15.65
N VAL A 311 -18.97 -23.20 14.38
CA VAL A 311 -20.02 -23.05 13.36
C VAL A 311 -20.54 -24.42 12.88
N VAL A 312 -19.71 -25.47 12.94
CA VAL A 312 -20.00 -26.80 12.39
C VAL A 312 -20.03 -27.93 13.42
N GLY A 313 -19.96 -27.61 14.72
CA GLY A 313 -20.06 -28.61 15.80
C GLY A 313 -18.79 -29.44 16.03
N GLU A 314 -17.65 -29.04 15.46
CA GLU A 314 -16.37 -29.76 15.57
C GLU A 314 -15.58 -29.46 16.88
N GLY A 315 -16.18 -28.71 17.79
CA GLY A 315 -15.54 -28.22 19.03
C GLY A 315 -14.90 -26.85 18.84
N ILE A 316 -14.48 -26.24 19.96
CA ILE A 316 -13.91 -24.89 20.02
C ILE A 316 -12.37 -24.87 19.93
N ALA A 317 -11.74 -26.04 20.09
CA ALA A 317 -10.30 -26.17 20.17
C ALA A 317 -9.65 -26.00 18.81
N ASP A 318 -8.56 -25.23 18.79
CA ASP A 318 -7.73 -25.07 17.60
C ASP A 318 -6.85 -26.31 17.37
N ARG A 319 -7.03 -26.97 16.24
CA ARG A 319 -6.25 -28.16 15.86
C ARG A 319 -5.05 -27.85 14.98
N ASP A 320 -5.10 -26.73 14.25
CA ASP A 320 -4.09 -26.34 13.27
C ASP A 320 -3.15 -25.25 13.81
N GLY A 321 -3.53 -24.61 14.92
CA GLY A 321 -2.77 -23.55 15.56
C GLY A 321 -2.92 -22.18 14.89
N HIS A 322 -3.67 -22.08 13.78
CA HIS A 322 -3.85 -20.84 13.04
C HIS A 322 -4.73 -19.85 13.82
N GLY A 323 -5.90 -20.28 14.27
CA GLY A 323 -6.84 -19.43 15.01
C GLY A 323 -6.29 -18.93 16.35
N THR A 324 -5.49 -19.74 17.04
CA THR A 324 -4.78 -19.33 18.27
C THR A 324 -3.80 -18.20 17.99
N LYS A 325 -3.03 -18.27 16.89
CA LYS A 325 -2.10 -17.21 16.47
C LYS A 325 -2.85 -15.94 16.05
N MET A 326 -3.99 -16.09 15.38
CA MET A 326 -4.83 -14.95 15.00
C MET A 326 -5.41 -14.25 16.23
N CYS A 327 -5.91 -15.00 17.21
CA CYS A 327 -6.36 -14.45 18.50
C CYS A 327 -5.24 -13.70 19.22
N GLY A 328 -4.03 -14.28 19.27
CA GLY A 328 -2.86 -13.61 19.84
C GLY A 328 -2.52 -12.30 19.12
N THR A 329 -2.57 -12.29 17.79
CA THR A 329 -2.29 -11.09 16.98
C THR A 329 -3.35 -10.01 17.17
N VAL A 330 -4.62 -10.39 17.32
CA VAL A 330 -5.72 -9.44 17.57
C VAL A 330 -5.58 -8.78 18.94
N ILE A 331 -5.17 -9.55 19.95
CA ILE A 331 -5.03 -9.07 21.33
C ILE A 331 -3.77 -8.23 21.50
N TYR A 332 -2.62 -8.75 21.08
CA TYR A 332 -1.31 -8.16 21.38
C TYR A 332 -0.74 -7.32 20.23
N GLY A 333 -1.37 -7.35 19.06
CA GLY A 333 -0.88 -6.64 17.87
C GLY A 333 0.42 -7.25 17.34
N ASP A 334 1.40 -6.39 17.10
CA ASP A 334 2.74 -6.83 16.72
C ASP A 334 3.47 -7.40 17.93
N MET A 335 3.58 -8.74 17.98
CA MET A 335 4.24 -9.46 19.08
C MET A 335 5.69 -9.02 19.30
N VAL A 336 6.41 -8.56 18.26
CA VAL A 336 7.77 -8.05 18.41
C VAL A 336 7.77 -6.79 19.25
N THR A 337 6.84 -5.89 18.93
CA THR A 337 6.63 -4.66 19.70
C THR A 337 6.15 -5.02 21.13
N ALA A 338 5.21 -5.94 21.30
CA ALA A 338 4.75 -6.34 22.63
C ALA A 338 5.87 -6.94 23.53
N LEU A 339 6.78 -7.70 22.93
CA LEU A 339 7.90 -8.31 23.65
C LEU A 339 9.04 -7.32 23.96
N LEU A 340 9.22 -6.27 23.16
CA LEU A 340 10.33 -5.31 23.32
C LEU A 340 9.99 -4.07 24.15
N PHE A 341 8.71 -3.71 24.31
CA PHE A 341 8.29 -2.48 25.01
C PHE A 341 7.81 -2.77 26.45
N TYR A 342 8.08 -1.84 27.37
CA TYR A 342 7.94 -2.02 28.82
C TYR A 342 6.50 -2.18 29.33
N GLU A 343 5.50 -1.56 28.71
CA GLU A 343 4.08 -1.67 29.11
C GLU A 343 3.19 -2.01 27.91
N VAL A 344 2.28 -2.98 28.09
CA VAL A 344 1.30 -3.39 27.09
C VAL A 344 -0.09 -3.27 27.72
N MET A 345 -0.92 -2.37 27.19
CA MET A 345 -2.30 -2.15 27.63
C MET A 345 -3.26 -2.66 26.56
N ILE A 346 -4.20 -3.52 26.95
CA ILE A 346 -5.14 -4.19 26.05
C ILE A 346 -6.59 -4.11 26.51
#